data_AF-A0A4Z2GXM0-F1
#
_entry.id   AF-A0A4Z2GXM0-F1
#
_cell.length_a   1.000
_cell.length_b   1.000
_cell.length_c   1.000
_cell.angle_alpha   90.00
_cell.angle_beta   90.00
_cell.angle_gamma   90.00
#
_symmetry.space_group_name_H-M   'P 1'
#
loop_
_entity.id
_entity.type
_entity.pdbx_description
1 polymer ?
#
loop_
_entity_poly.entity_id
_entity_poly.type
_entity_poly.pdbx_seq_one_letter_code
_entity_poly.pdbx_strand_id
1 'polypeptide(L)'
;MELSDGVHWVCPSKDIRNNVTNLRTLENCTVIEGHLKILLMFRTKSEDFRGISFPKLTVVTDYLLLFRVYGMETLSDLFPNLTVIRGNNLFFNYALVMFEMLQLREIGLHSLMNITRGAVRIEKNPDLCYLSTLDWSKILDTVEDNYIMANKNDRECGDVCPGVAIGKTTCQTTTINGHFSERCWTQSHCQRIERWQYMRGERGMGIENGGLAWFMVGSILHSGLKLIFGINPLRDQTPGGAASASLAAAAAFASVCKIP
;
A
#
# COMPACT_ATOMS: atom_id res chain seq x y z
N MET A 1 -44.18 8.83 -5.25
CA MET A 1 -43.15 9.20 -4.26
C MET A 1 -42.19 8.01 -4.23
N GLU A 2 -41.27 7.95 -5.19
CA GLU A 2 -40.21 6.93 -5.24
C GLU A 2 -38.94 7.57 -4.71
N LEU A 3 -38.42 6.99 -3.63
CA LEU A 3 -37.17 7.38 -3.01
C LEU A 3 -36.01 6.86 -3.87
N SER A 4 -35.06 7.74 -4.11
CA SER A 4 -33.81 7.48 -4.81
C SER A 4 -32.89 6.57 -4.00
N ASP A 5 -32.84 5.28 -4.34
CA ASP A 5 -31.75 4.39 -3.93
C ASP A 5 -30.80 4.18 -5.12
N GLY A 6 -29.54 4.60 -4.96
CA GLY A 6 -28.50 4.48 -5.98
C GLY A 6 -28.24 3.02 -6.34
N VAL A 7 -28.59 2.62 -7.57
CA VAL A 7 -28.39 1.25 -8.05
C VAL A 7 -26.89 0.99 -8.21
N HIS A 8 -26.28 0.35 -7.22
CA HIS A 8 -24.96 -0.26 -7.34
C HIS A 8 -25.07 -1.51 -8.21
N TRP A 9 -24.46 -1.48 -9.39
CA TRP A 9 -24.49 -2.62 -10.31
C TRP A 9 -23.31 -3.56 -10.00
N VAL A 10 -23.63 -4.74 -9.47
CA VAL A 10 -22.66 -5.79 -9.21
C VAL A 10 -22.53 -6.66 -10.45
N CYS A 11 -21.30 -6.82 -10.92
CA CYS A 11 -20.94 -7.66 -12.04
C CYS A 11 -20.13 -8.87 -11.56
N PRO A 12 -20.28 -10.05 -12.19
CA PRO A 12 -19.39 -11.18 -11.91
C PRO A 12 -17.99 -10.92 -12.46
N SER A 13 -17.06 -11.85 -12.19
CA SER A 13 -15.72 -11.87 -12.79
C SER A 13 -15.76 -11.58 -14.29
N LYS A 14 -14.80 -10.77 -14.76
CA LYS A 14 -14.66 -10.40 -16.17
C LYS A 14 -13.31 -10.85 -16.69
N ASP A 15 -13.34 -11.62 -17.77
CA ASP A 15 -12.15 -12.03 -18.51
C ASP A 15 -12.28 -11.52 -19.96
N ILE A 16 -11.58 -10.43 -20.24
CA ILE A 16 -11.72 -9.63 -21.45
C ILE A 16 -10.48 -9.84 -22.32
N ARG A 17 -10.68 -10.37 -23.52
CA ARG A 17 -9.58 -10.74 -24.43
C ARG A 17 -9.81 -10.30 -25.86
N ASN A 18 -8.74 -10.34 -26.64
CA ASN A 18 -8.69 -10.20 -28.11
C ASN A 18 -9.05 -8.81 -28.66
N ASN A 19 -10.21 -8.27 -28.30
CA ASN A 19 -10.77 -7.04 -28.89
C ASN A 19 -11.22 -6.05 -27.81
N VAL A 20 -10.87 -4.78 -28.00
CA VAL A 20 -11.29 -3.62 -27.20
C VAL A 20 -12.79 -3.53 -27.04
N THR A 21 -13.59 -3.93 -28.04
CA THR A 21 -15.06 -3.87 -27.97
C THR A 21 -15.64 -4.67 -26.80
N ASN A 22 -14.94 -5.71 -26.33
CA ASN A 22 -15.35 -6.52 -25.19
C ASN A 22 -15.27 -5.77 -23.86
N LEU A 23 -14.53 -4.66 -23.80
CA LEU A 23 -14.50 -3.78 -22.64
C LEU A 23 -15.88 -3.20 -22.31
N ARG A 24 -16.78 -3.06 -23.31
CA ARG A 24 -18.16 -2.60 -23.10
C ARG A 24 -18.96 -3.42 -22.08
N THR A 25 -18.52 -4.66 -21.80
CA THR A 25 -19.11 -5.47 -20.72
C THR A 25 -18.93 -4.88 -19.32
N LEU A 26 -18.16 -3.80 -19.17
CA LEU A 26 -17.92 -3.04 -17.94
C LEU A 26 -18.79 -1.77 -17.80
N GLU A 27 -19.55 -1.36 -18.83
CA GLU A 27 -20.23 -0.05 -18.90
C GLU A 27 -21.07 0.32 -17.68
N ASN A 28 -21.75 -0.65 -17.07
CA ASN A 28 -22.59 -0.42 -15.92
C ASN A 28 -21.99 -0.90 -14.60
N CYS A 29 -20.87 -1.63 -14.62
CA CYS A 29 -20.33 -2.26 -13.42
C CYS A 29 -19.83 -1.21 -12.42
N THR A 30 -20.43 -1.18 -11.23
CA THR A 30 -19.93 -0.40 -10.10
C THR A 30 -18.97 -1.23 -9.26
N VAL A 31 -19.31 -2.50 -9.04
CA VAL A 31 -18.51 -3.47 -8.29
C VAL A 31 -18.33 -4.71 -9.16
N ILE A 32 -17.11 -5.22 -9.24
CA ILE A 32 -16.82 -6.56 -9.76
C ILE A 32 -16.67 -7.51 -8.56
N GLU A 33 -17.66 -8.39 -8.42
CA GLU A 33 -17.63 -9.53 -7.50
C GLU A 33 -16.91 -10.70 -8.18
N GLY A 34 -15.61 -10.79 -7.95
CA GLY A 34 -14.66 -11.59 -8.69
C GLY A 34 -13.42 -10.82 -9.10
N HIS A 35 -12.75 -11.32 -10.14
CA HIS A 35 -11.54 -10.73 -10.71
C HIS A 35 -11.83 -9.99 -12.02
N LEU A 36 -10.98 -9.02 -12.35
CA LEU A 36 -10.95 -8.36 -13.65
C LEU A 36 -9.64 -8.70 -14.37
N LYS A 37 -9.76 -9.35 -15.52
CA LYS A 37 -8.68 -9.73 -16.40
C LYS A 37 -8.85 -9.03 -17.75
N ILE A 38 -7.81 -8.34 -18.20
CA ILE A 38 -7.74 -7.78 -19.56
C ILE A 38 -6.43 -8.25 -20.16
N LEU A 39 -6.49 -9.13 -21.15
CA LEU A 39 -5.30 -9.78 -21.68
C LEU A 39 -5.38 -10.12 -23.16
N LEU A 40 -4.20 -10.33 -23.77
CA LEU A 40 -4.05 -10.87 -25.13
C LEU A 40 -4.79 -10.03 -26.19
N MET A 41 -4.57 -8.71 -26.17
CA MET A 41 -5.05 -7.79 -27.21
C MET A 41 -3.86 -7.35 -28.05
N PHE A 42 -3.53 -8.14 -29.08
CA PHE A 42 -2.32 -7.95 -29.90
C PHE A 42 -2.52 -7.01 -31.10
N ARG A 43 -3.77 -6.79 -31.50
CA ARG A 43 -4.13 -6.03 -32.72
C ARG A 43 -4.65 -4.63 -32.42
N THR A 44 -4.65 -4.25 -31.16
CA THR A 44 -5.17 -2.98 -30.68
C THR A 44 -4.09 -1.90 -30.70
N LYS A 45 -4.52 -0.66 -30.90
CA LYS A 45 -3.66 0.52 -31.01
C LYS A 45 -4.14 1.60 -30.05
N SER A 46 -3.32 2.64 -29.83
CA SER A 46 -3.62 3.69 -28.84
C SER A 46 -4.95 4.39 -29.07
N GLU A 47 -5.29 4.62 -30.33
CA GLU A 47 -6.53 5.18 -30.83
C GLU A 47 -7.77 4.34 -30.47
N ASP A 48 -7.64 3.02 -30.32
CA ASP A 48 -8.76 2.16 -29.93
C ASP A 48 -9.21 2.40 -28.48
N PHE A 49 -8.30 2.85 -27.62
CA PHE A 49 -8.60 3.15 -26.21
C PHE A 49 -9.03 4.61 -25.98
N ARG A 50 -8.86 5.49 -26.96
CA ARG A 50 -9.23 6.91 -26.83
C ARG A 50 -10.74 7.06 -26.67
N GLY A 51 -11.16 7.77 -25.63
CA GLY A 51 -12.57 8.02 -25.33
C GLY A 51 -13.30 6.83 -24.70
N ILE A 52 -12.61 5.72 -24.39
CA ILE A 52 -13.19 4.62 -23.63
C ILE A 52 -12.92 4.85 -22.15
N SER A 53 -14.00 4.88 -21.35
CA SER A 53 -13.91 5.08 -19.91
C SER A 53 -15.00 4.29 -19.19
N PHE A 54 -14.66 3.74 -18.02
CA PHE A 54 -15.58 3.04 -17.12
C PHE A 54 -15.61 3.71 -15.74
N PRO A 55 -16.11 4.96 -15.66
CA PRO A 55 -16.05 5.75 -14.44
C PRO A 55 -16.95 5.23 -13.31
N LYS A 56 -17.88 4.31 -13.61
CA LYS A 56 -18.72 3.69 -12.59
C LYS A 56 -17.96 2.66 -11.76
N LEU A 57 -16.90 2.04 -12.31
CA LEU A 57 -16.17 0.97 -11.64
C LEU A 57 -15.37 1.53 -10.47
N THR A 58 -15.73 1.10 -9.25
CA THR A 58 -15.12 1.59 -8.00
C THR A 58 -14.43 0.50 -7.22
N VAL A 59 -14.87 -0.76 -7.34
CA VAL A 59 -14.34 -1.87 -6.54
C VAL A 59 -14.17 -3.14 -7.36
N VAL A 60 -13.01 -3.78 -7.18
CA VAL A 60 -12.78 -5.18 -7.57
C VAL A 60 -12.55 -5.99 -6.30
N THR A 61 -13.27 -7.08 -6.12
CA THR A 61 -13.22 -7.87 -4.87
C THR A 61 -12.07 -8.87 -4.82
N ASP A 62 -11.64 -9.42 -5.96
CA ASP A 62 -10.46 -10.29 -6.03
C ASP A 62 -9.23 -9.49 -6.47
N TYR A 63 -8.81 -9.64 -7.72
CA TYR A 63 -7.60 -9.04 -8.28
C TYR A 63 -7.85 -8.41 -9.66
N LEU A 64 -6.97 -7.48 -10.04
CA LEU A 64 -6.87 -6.89 -11.37
C LEU A 64 -5.61 -7.41 -12.08
N LEU A 65 -5.76 -7.96 -13.28
CA LEU A 65 -4.65 -8.45 -14.10
C LEU A 65 -4.71 -7.88 -15.50
N LEU A 66 -3.61 -7.23 -15.90
CA LEU A 66 -3.35 -6.75 -17.26
C LEU A 66 -2.16 -7.50 -17.86
N PHE A 67 -2.35 -8.10 -19.03
CA PHE A 67 -1.29 -8.88 -19.68
C PHE A 67 -1.32 -8.77 -21.21
N ARG A 68 -0.25 -8.23 -21.82
CA ARG A 68 -0.13 -8.10 -23.29
C ARG A 68 -1.34 -7.43 -23.95
N VAL A 69 -1.64 -6.21 -23.50
CA VAL A 69 -2.68 -5.35 -24.10
C VAL A 69 -1.97 -4.22 -24.86
N TYR A 70 -1.88 -4.35 -26.18
CA TYR A 70 -1.14 -3.42 -27.01
C TYR A 70 -1.95 -2.15 -27.25
N GLY A 71 -1.30 -1.01 -27.38
CA GLY A 71 -1.91 0.31 -27.53
C GLY A 71 -2.39 0.95 -26.22
N MET A 72 -2.46 0.23 -25.10
CA MET A 72 -2.87 0.82 -23.83
C MET A 72 -1.72 1.63 -23.20
N GLU A 73 -1.88 2.95 -23.14
CA GLU A 73 -0.84 3.87 -22.63
C GLU A 73 -1.03 4.25 -21.15
N THR A 74 -2.28 4.27 -20.65
CA THR A 74 -2.63 4.64 -19.26
C THR A 74 -3.97 4.01 -18.85
N LEU A 75 -4.20 3.80 -17.55
CA LEU A 75 -5.53 3.45 -17.01
C LEU A 75 -6.28 4.66 -16.46
N SER A 76 -5.68 5.87 -16.49
CA SER A 76 -6.27 7.07 -15.89
C SER A 76 -7.66 7.36 -16.42
N ASP A 77 -7.84 7.31 -17.75
CA ASP A 77 -9.15 7.51 -18.37
C ASP A 77 -10.02 6.26 -18.31
N LEU A 78 -9.42 5.08 -18.24
CA LEU A 78 -10.14 3.80 -18.31
C LEU A 78 -10.87 3.50 -16.99
N PHE A 79 -10.19 3.66 -15.86
CA PHE A 79 -10.69 3.36 -14.52
C PHE A 79 -10.48 4.53 -13.55
N PRO A 80 -11.05 5.72 -13.85
CA PRO A 80 -10.75 6.92 -13.08
C PRO A 80 -11.22 6.83 -11.62
N ASN A 81 -12.23 6.00 -11.31
CA ASN A 81 -12.81 5.92 -9.96
C ASN A 81 -12.55 4.58 -9.25
N LEU A 82 -11.69 3.71 -9.80
CA LEU A 82 -11.34 2.46 -9.14
C LEU A 82 -10.60 2.78 -7.82
N THR A 83 -11.27 2.52 -6.70
CA THR A 83 -10.83 2.98 -5.37
C THR A 83 -10.27 1.85 -4.53
N VAL A 84 -10.83 0.64 -4.66
CA VAL A 84 -10.46 -0.50 -3.81
C VAL A 84 -10.30 -1.79 -4.61
N ILE A 85 -9.21 -2.52 -4.33
CA ILE A 85 -9.05 -3.92 -4.71
C ILE A 85 -8.99 -4.73 -3.40
N ARG A 86 -9.98 -5.58 -3.13
CA ARG A 86 -10.06 -6.27 -1.82
C ARG A 86 -9.09 -7.44 -1.69
N GLY A 87 -8.79 -8.17 -2.75
CA GLY A 87 -7.89 -9.32 -2.67
C GLY A 87 -8.48 -10.52 -1.93
N ASN A 88 -9.80 -10.74 -2.02
CA ASN A 88 -10.47 -11.92 -1.47
C ASN A 88 -9.84 -13.20 -2.04
N ASN A 89 -9.73 -13.26 -3.37
CA ASN A 89 -8.86 -14.20 -4.08
C ASN A 89 -7.71 -13.46 -4.75
N LEU A 90 -6.60 -14.16 -5.00
CA LEU A 90 -5.37 -13.60 -5.55
C LEU A 90 -4.91 -14.37 -6.79
N PHE A 91 -4.17 -13.71 -7.68
CA PHE A 91 -3.40 -14.38 -8.71
C PHE A 91 -2.02 -14.72 -8.14
N PHE A 92 -1.83 -15.98 -7.74
CA PHE A 92 -0.77 -16.37 -6.80
C PHE A 92 -0.93 -15.62 -5.47
N ASN A 93 -0.03 -14.70 -5.14
CA ASN A 93 -0.09 -13.82 -3.97
C ASN A 93 -0.41 -12.35 -4.34
N TYR A 94 -0.75 -12.07 -5.61
CA TYR A 94 -0.91 -10.70 -6.11
C TYR A 94 -2.38 -10.30 -6.30
N ALA A 95 -2.71 -9.07 -5.89
CA ALA A 95 -4.02 -8.44 -6.10
C ALA A 95 -4.02 -7.47 -7.29
N LEU A 96 -2.84 -6.95 -7.68
CA LEU A 96 -2.66 -6.12 -8.86
C LEU A 96 -1.49 -6.66 -9.67
N VAL A 97 -1.74 -6.97 -10.94
CA VAL A 97 -0.74 -7.51 -11.87
C VAL A 97 -0.74 -6.70 -13.16
N MET A 98 0.43 -6.15 -13.52
CA MET A 98 0.69 -5.51 -14.81
C MET A 98 1.95 -6.13 -15.41
N PHE A 99 1.76 -7.00 -16.40
CA PHE A 99 2.83 -7.82 -16.95
C PHE A 99 2.90 -7.69 -18.47
N GLU A 100 4.09 -7.42 -19.00
CA GLU A 100 4.32 -7.29 -20.45
C GLU A 100 3.35 -6.31 -21.15
N MET A 101 3.05 -5.19 -20.48
CA MET A 101 2.27 -4.08 -21.04
C MET A 101 3.21 -3.15 -21.79
N LEU A 102 3.52 -3.52 -23.04
CA LEU A 102 4.65 -2.95 -23.81
C LEU A 102 4.58 -1.43 -24.02
N GLN A 103 3.39 -0.85 -24.09
CA GLN A 103 3.17 0.56 -24.41
C GLN A 103 2.57 1.35 -23.23
N LEU A 104 2.45 0.72 -22.05
CA LEU A 104 1.93 1.38 -20.85
C LEU A 104 3.00 2.34 -20.32
N ARG A 105 2.67 3.63 -20.29
CA ARG A 105 3.60 4.70 -19.87
C ARG A 105 3.44 5.10 -18.42
N GLU A 106 2.23 4.98 -17.89
CA GLU A 106 1.89 5.30 -16.51
C GLU A 106 0.73 4.41 -16.06
N ILE A 107 0.65 4.11 -14.75
CA ILE A 107 -0.45 3.30 -14.22
C ILE A 107 -1.75 4.11 -14.22
N GLY A 108 -1.71 5.37 -13.75
CA GLY A 108 -2.85 6.28 -13.80
C GLY A 108 -4.05 5.93 -12.91
N LEU A 109 -3.97 4.94 -12.02
CA LEU A 109 -5.06 4.58 -11.09
C LEU A 109 -5.18 5.59 -9.93
N HIS A 110 -5.45 6.85 -10.26
CA HIS A 110 -5.32 7.98 -9.32
C HIS A 110 -6.29 7.96 -8.14
N SER A 111 -7.39 7.21 -8.26
CA SER A 111 -8.38 7.05 -7.19
C SER A 111 -8.13 5.82 -6.31
N LEU A 112 -7.14 4.98 -6.63
CA LEU A 112 -6.85 3.77 -5.87
C LEU A 112 -6.31 4.14 -4.48
N MET A 113 -7.11 3.84 -3.46
CA MET A 113 -6.82 4.17 -2.06
C MET A 113 -6.39 2.96 -1.25
N ASN A 114 -6.83 1.75 -1.63
CA ASN A 114 -6.54 0.57 -0.85
C ASN A 114 -6.49 -0.72 -1.66
N ILE A 115 -5.45 -1.50 -1.41
CA ILE A 115 -5.41 -2.92 -1.71
C ILE A 115 -5.45 -3.63 -0.35
N THR A 116 -6.58 -4.26 -0.03
CA THR A 116 -6.81 -4.78 1.34
C THR A 116 -5.98 -6.02 1.63
N ARG A 117 -5.77 -6.89 0.64
CA ARG A 117 -4.98 -8.12 0.76
C ARG A 117 -4.25 -8.41 -0.55
N GLY A 118 -3.03 -8.94 -0.42
CA GLY A 118 -2.20 -9.35 -1.55
C GLY A 118 -1.22 -8.27 -2.01
N ALA A 119 -0.20 -8.69 -2.74
CA ALA A 119 0.89 -7.83 -3.20
C ALA A 119 0.64 -7.25 -4.60
N VAL A 120 1.52 -6.36 -5.04
CA VAL A 120 1.55 -5.79 -6.39
C VAL A 120 2.68 -6.43 -7.20
N ARG A 121 2.37 -6.86 -8.43
CA ARG A 121 3.36 -7.31 -9.41
C ARG A 121 3.31 -6.43 -10.65
N ILE A 122 4.38 -5.66 -10.88
CA ILE A 122 4.52 -4.81 -12.07
C ILE A 122 5.85 -5.18 -12.71
N GLU A 123 5.79 -5.92 -13.81
CA GLU A 123 6.99 -6.54 -14.38
C GLU A 123 7.00 -6.50 -15.91
N LYS A 124 8.19 -6.27 -16.48
CA LYS A 124 8.43 -6.28 -17.95
C LYS A 124 7.58 -5.27 -18.72
N ASN A 125 7.40 -4.07 -18.16
CA ASN A 125 6.72 -2.96 -18.83
C ASN A 125 7.78 -1.92 -19.27
N PRO A 126 8.34 -2.04 -20.49
CA PRO A 126 9.53 -1.30 -20.91
C PRO A 126 9.33 0.21 -21.05
N ASP A 127 8.09 0.67 -21.25
CA ASP A 127 7.75 2.10 -21.39
C ASP A 127 7.22 2.73 -20.09
N LEU A 128 7.06 1.94 -19.02
CA LEU A 128 6.35 2.34 -17.80
C LEU A 128 7.22 3.21 -16.87
N CYS A 129 6.79 4.46 -16.68
CA CYS A 129 7.32 5.46 -15.75
C CYS A 129 6.32 5.73 -14.60
N TYR A 130 6.57 6.78 -13.79
CA TYR A 130 5.79 7.14 -12.60
C TYR A 130 5.74 6.07 -11.51
N LEU A 131 6.72 5.16 -11.48
CA LEU A 131 6.80 4.13 -10.43
C LEU A 131 7.48 4.65 -9.16
N SER A 132 8.50 5.50 -9.30
CA SER A 132 9.25 6.09 -8.18
C SER A 132 8.48 7.19 -7.45
N THR A 133 7.50 7.81 -8.14
CA THR A 133 6.61 8.83 -7.58
C THR A 133 5.49 8.24 -6.74
N LEU A 134 5.31 6.92 -6.71
CA LEU A 134 4.24 6.25 -5.95
C LEU A 134 4.72 5.71 -4.60
N ASP A 135 3.99 6.05 -3.55
CA ASP A 135 4.17 5.50 -2.21
C ASP A 135 3.17 4.37 -1.96
N TRP A 136 3.58 3.14 -2.24
CA TRP A 136 2.75 1.94 -2.03
C TRP A 136 2.38 1.70 -0.56
N SER A 137 3.14 2.25 0.41
CA SER A 137 2.82 2.13 1.84
C SER A 137 1.53 2.85 2.25
N LYS A 138 1.00 3.70 1.36
CA LYS A 138 -0.30 4.38 1.55
C LYS A 138 -1.48 3.57 1.02
N ILE A 139 -1.21 2.57 0.18
CA ILE A 139 -2.23 1.75 -0.49
C ILE A 139 -2.29 0.34 0.11
N LEU A 140 -1.13 -0.23 0.45
CA LEU A 140 -0.97 -1.56 1.06
C LEU A 140 -0.52 -1.45 2.52
N ASP A 141 -0.93 -2.41 3.35
CA ASP A 141 -0.41 -2.51 4.73
C ASP A 141 1.02 -3.07 4.79
N THR A 142 1.40 -3.92 3.83
CA THR A 142 2.73 -4.53 3.69
C THR A 142 3.22 -4.38 2.25
N VAL A 143 4.46 -3.95 2.05
CA VAL A 143 5.04 -3.70 0.71
C VAL A 143 6.18 -4.66 0.36
N GLU A 144 6.59 -5.50 1.30
CA GLU A 144 7.75 -6.39 1.23
C GLU A 144 7.60 -7.45 0.14
N ASP A 145 6.36 -7.89 -0.11
CA ASP A 145 6.04 -8.90 -1.12
C ASP A 145 5.80 -8.31 -2.53
N ASN A 146 5.90 -6.98 -2.68
CA ASN A 146 5.73 -6.35 -3.99
C ASN A 146 6.90 -6.71 -4.91
N TYR A 147 6.57 -7.06 -6.15
CA TYR A 147 7.54 -7.39 -7.19
C TYR A 147 7.45 -6.40 -8.34
N ILE A 148 8.29 -5.36 -8.31
CA ILE A 148 8.32 -4.27 -9.29
C ILE A 148 9.69 -4.26 -9.97
N MET A 149 9.84 -4.99 -11.08
CA MET A 149 11.15 -5.26 -11.69
C MET A 149 11.07 -5.24 -13.23
N ALA A 150 12.20 -5.02 -13.90
CA ALA A 150 12.31 -5.03 -15.36
C ALA A 150 11.32 -4.07 -16.07
N ASN A 151 11.03 -2.93 -15.46
CA ASN A 151 10.29 -1.83 -16.10
C ASN A 151 11.28 -0.80 -16.65
N LYS A 152 10.79 0.32 -17.18
CA LYS A 152 11.66 1.42 -17.62
C LYS A 152 12.59 1.87 -16.49
N ASN A 153 13.82 2.22 -16.84
CA ASN A 153 14.77 2.77 -15.90
C ASN A 153 14.29 4.14 -15.42
N ASP A 154 14.15 4.31 -14.10
CA ASP A 154 13.70 5.55 -13.47
C ASP A 154 14.52 6.78 -13.88
N ARG A 155 15.83 6.61 -14.13
CA ARG A 155 16.70 7.72 -14.57
C ARG A 155 16.41 8.20 -16.00
N GLU A 156 15.74 7.37 -16.80
CA GLU A 156 15.30 7.70 -18.15
C GLU A 156 13.86 8.22 -18.17
N CYS A 157 13.17 8.16 -17.02
CA CYS A 157 11.87 8.77 -16.83
C CYS A 157 12.04 10.25 -16.49
N GLY A 158 11.27 11.10 -17.20
CA GLY A 158 11.16 12.53 -16.91
C GLY A 158 9.92 12.79 -16.07
N ASP A 159 9.77 12.08 -14.95
CA ASP A 159 8.56 12.16 -14.12
C ASP A 159 8.44 13.54 -13.47
N VAL A 160 7.35 14.25 -13.80
CA VAL A 160 7.07 15.59 -13.29
C VAL A 160 5.69 15.58 -12.66
N CYS A 161 5.61 15.81 -11.35
CA CYS A 161 4.32 15.90 -10.66
C CYS A 161 3.62 17.26 -10.90
N PRO A 162 2.29 17.32 -10.73
CA PRO A 162 1.52 18.55 -10.85
C PRO A 162 2.12 19.75 -10.13
N GLY A 163 2.25 20.88 -10.85
CA GLY A 163 2.72 22.16 -10.30
C GLY A 163 4.24 22.39 -10.33
N VAL A 164 5.06 21.33 -10.42
CA VAL A 164 6.53 21.44 -10.44
C VAL A 164 7.02 22.33 -11.58
N ALA A 165 6.45 22.20 -12.77
CA ALA A 165 6.82 23.00 -13.94
C ALA A 165 6.59 24.52 -13.76
N ILE A 166 5.75 24.93 -12.80
CA ILE A 166 5.45 26.32 -12.48
C ILE A 166 6.12 26.71 -11.14
N GLY A 167 6.98 25.85 -10.58
CA GLY A 167 7.67 26.09 -9.31
C GLY A 167 6.78 25.95 -8.08
N LYS A 168 5.65 25.23 -8.18
CA LYS A 168 4.70 25.05 -7.08
C LYS A 168 4.61 23.59 -6.66
N THR A 169 4.92 23.31 -5.40
CA THR A 169 4.61 22.02 -4.76
C THR A 169 3.10 21.92 -4.56
N THR A 170 2.45 21.05 -5.33
CA THR A 170 0.99 20.87 -5.27
C THR A 170 0.63 19.51 -4.68
N CYS A 171 1.47 18.50 -4.89
CA CYS A 171 1.24 17.17 -4.37
C CYS A 171 1.82 17.03 -2.97
N GLN A 172 1.22 16.11 -2.21
CA GLN A 172 1.77 15.73 -0.92
C GLN A 172 3.09 14.99 -1.11
N THR A 173 3.98 15.17 -0.14
CA THR A 173 5.32 14.59 -0.14
C THR A 173 5.43 13.50 0.93
N THR A 174 6.15 12.43 0.62
CA THR A 174 6.48 11.40 1.62
C THR A 174 7.93 11.00 1.50
N THR A 175 8.44 10.28 2.51
CA THR A 175 9.82 9.78 2.51
C THR A 175 9.83 8.29 2.18
N ILE A 176 10.51 7.91 1.10
CA ILE A 176 10.75 6.51 0.73
C ILE A 176 12.25 6.29 0.72
N ASN A 177 12.76 5.35 1.52
CA ASN A 177 14.20 5.05 1.63
C ASN A 177 15.07 6.29 1.94
N GLY A 178 14.55 7.22 2.75
CA GLY A 178 15.24 8.48 3.09
C GLY A 178 15.16 9.58 2.03
N HIS A 179 14.52 9.31 0.87
CA HIS A 179 14.32 10.30 -0.19
C HIS A 179 12.94 10.95 -0.09
N PHE A 180 12.93 12.27 0.03
CA PHE A 180 11.71 13.07 0.11
C PHE A 180 11.29 13.53 -1.28
N SER A 181 10.06 13.21 -1.69
CA SER A 181 9.55 13.58 -3.02
C SER A 181 8.04 13.76 -3.02
N GLU A 182 7.57 14.56 -3.96
CA GLU A 182 6.15 14.66 -4.29
C GLU A 182 5.63 13.32 -4.81
N ARG A 183 4.37 13.04 -4.49
CA ARG A 183 3.72 11.79 -4.85
C ARG A 183 2.62 12.02 -5.86
N CYS A 184 2.75 11.38 -7.02
CA CYS A 184 1.82 11.52 -8.12
C CYS A 184 1.71 10.24 -8.94
N TRP A 185 0.54 10.05 -9.54
CA TRP A 185 0.24 8.96 -10.47
C TRP A 185 0.59 9.30 -11.91
N THR A 186 0.48 10.59 -12.25
CA THR A 186 0.72 11.16 -13.58
C THR A 186 1.15 12.62 -13.43
N GLN A 187 1.48 13.29 -14.53
CA GLN A 187 1.74 14.75 -14.55
C GLN A 187 0.56 15.63 -14.11
N SER A 188 -0.66 15.08 -14.08
CA SER A 188 -1.90 15.80 -13.77
C SER A 188 -2.60 15.33 -12.49
N HIS A 189 -2.19 14.19 -11.91
CA HIS A 189 -2.86 13.61 -10.75
C HIS A 189 -1.88 13.30 -9.61
N CYS A 190 -2.09 13.97 -8.47
CA CYS A 190 -1.39 13.66 -7.23
C CYS A 190 -1.85 12.32 -6.64
N GLN A 191 -0.95 11.66 -5.90
CA GLN A 191 -1.32 10.53 -5.05
C GLN A 191 -1.94 11.06 -3.76
N ARG A 192 -3.07 10.48 -3.36
CA ARG A 192 -3.69 10.77 -2.06
C ARG A 192 -2.93 10.02 -0.96
N ILE A 193 -2.43 10.74 0.05
CA ILE A 193 -1.60 10.16 1.12
C ILE A 193 -2.41 9.84 2.39
N GLU A 194 -3.67 10.29 2.46
CA GLU A 194 -4.59 9.95 3.54
C GLU A 194 -4.82 8.44 3.62
N ARG A 195 -4.52 7.83 4.77
CA ARG A 195 -4.69 6.38 4.94
C ARG A 195 -6.17 6.02 4.85
N TRP A 196 -6.51 5.08 3.97
CA TRP A 196 -7.89 4.63 3.75
C TRP A 196 -8.62 4.18 5.02
N GLN A 197 -7.91 3.55 5.96
CA GLN A 197 -8.46 3.13 7.27
C GLN A 197 -8.96 4.32 8.10
N TYR A 198 -8.29 5.48 8.01
CA TYR A 198 -8.71 6.70 8.71
C TYR A 198 -9.99 7.28 8.10
N MET A 199 -10.11 7.22 6.77
CA MET A 199 -11.29 7.71 6.03
C MET A 199 -12.55 6.88 6.29
N ARG A 200 -12.43 5.59 6.60
CA ARG A 200 -13.57 4.73 6.95
C ARG A 200 -14.05 4.87 8.41
N GLY A 201 -13.36 5.65 9.25
CA GLY A 201 -13.71 5.77 10.68
C GLY A 201 -13.61 4.44 11.45
N GLU A 202 -12.93 3.44 10.89
CA GLU A 202 -12.67 2.17 11.55
C GLU A 202 -11.58 2.43 12.59
N ARG A 203 -11.98 2.52 13.87
CA ARG A 203 -11.07 2.55 15.02
C ARG A 203 -10.15 1.32 14.96
N GLY A 204 -9.01 1.48 14.32
CA GLY A 204 -7.89 0.59 14.49
C GLY A 204 -7.47 0.69 15.95
N MET A 205 -7.61 -0.42 16.68
CA MET A 205 -6.96 -0.64 17.96
C MET A 205 -5.45 -0.64 17.70
N GLY A 206 -4.88 0.55 17.62
CA GLY A 206 -3.45 0.76 17.69
C GLY A 206 -3.03 0.29 19.08
N ILE A 207 -2.24 -0.77 19.11
CA ILE A 207 -1.42 -1.08 20.27
C ILE A 207 -0.46 0.10 20.37
N GLU A 208 -0.82 1.11 21.15
CA GLU A 208 0.15 2.06 21.65
C GLU A 208 1.18 1.24 22.43
N ASN A 209 2.42 1.23 21.94
CA ASN A 209 3.57 0.79 22.72
C ASN A 209 3.76 1.80 23.86
N GLY A 210 2.90 1.67 24.87
CA GLY A 210 3.00 2.31 26.15
C GLY A 210 4.07 1.60 26.97
N GLY A 211 5.06 2.41 27.34
CA GLY A 211 5.85 2.36 28.57
C GLY A 211 5.90 1.05 29.38
N LEU A 212 7.13 0.65 29.68
CA LEU A 212 7.55 -0.16 30.83
C LEU A 212 6.51 -0.22 31.96
N ALA A 213 5.58 -1.16 31.89
CA ALA A 213 4.73 -1.53 33.01
C ALA A 213 5.55 -2.49 33.89
N TRP A 214 6.07 -1.95 34.98
CA TRP A 214 6.62 -2.73 36.08
C TRP A 214 5.51 -3.63 36.64
N PHE A 215 5.50 -4.91 36.26
CA PHE A 215 4.77 -5.92 37.01
C PHE A 215 5.59 -6.25 38.25
N MET A 216 5.33 -5.55 39.36
CA MET A 216 5.69 -6.03 40.69
C MET A 216 4.83 -7.25 41.00
N VAL A 217 5.36 -8.44 40.78
CA VAL A 217 4.87 -9.65 41.45
C VAL A 217 5.44 -9.64 42.86
N GLY A 218 4.59 -9.44 43.85
CA GLY A 218 5.01 -9.34 45.24
C GLY A 218 3.88 -9.61 46.23
N SER A 219 3.40 -10.86 46.26
CA SER A 219 2.70 -11.39 47.43
C SER A 219 3.73 -11.98 48.41
N ILE A 220 4.06 -11.24 49.47
CA ILE A 220 4.66 -11.84 50.68
C ILE A 220 3.89 -11.34 51.90
N LEU A 221 3.21 -12.33 52.50
CA LEU A 221 2.71 -12.51 53.86
C LEU A 221 3.04 -11.45 54.93
N HIS A 222 1.98 -11.11 55.68
CA HIS A 222 1.91 -11.04 57.16
C HIS A 222 3.25 -10.91 57.91
N SER A 223 3.54 -9.70 58.39
CA SER A 223 3.78 -9.36 59.82
C SER A 223 4.48 -8.00 59.90
N GLY A 224 3.97 -7.15 60.80
CA GLY A 224 4.18 -5.71 60.73
C GLY A 224 5.59 -5.20 61.05
N LEU A 225 5.89 -4.00 60.56
CA LEU A 225 6.63 -3.01 61.33
C LEU A 225 6.44 -1.59 60.77
N LYS A 226 6.14 -0.70 61.72
CA LYS A 226 6.09 0.77 61.76
C LYS A 226 6.60 1.58 60.55
N LEU A 227 5.70 2.49 60.14
CA LEU A 227 5.97 3.82 59.57
C LEU A 227 7.13 4.54 60.28
N ILE A 228 8.07 5.08 59.48
CA ILE A 228 8.89 6.24 59.87
C ILE A 228 8.88 7.23 58.69
N PHE A 229 8.40 8.44 58.97
CA PHE A 229 8.50 9.62 58.13
C PHE A 229 9.96 10.14 58.10
N GLY A 230 10.41 10.66 56.95
CA GLY A 230 11.64 11.44 56.84
C GLY A 230 11.62 12.31 55.58
N ILE A 231 11.66 13.63 55.77
CA ILE A 231 11.46 14.68 54.77
C ILE A 231 12.83 15.35 54.50
N ASN A 232 13.36 15.28 53.25
CA ASN A 232 14.34 16.17 52.55
C ASN A 232 15.69 16.57 53.23
N PRO A 233 16.65 17.29 52.59
CA PRO A 233 16.91 17.60 51.15
C PRO A 233 18.41 17.49 50.68
N LEU A 234 18.61 17.60 49.35
CA LEU A 234 19.74 18.16 48.56
C LEU A 234 21.15 18.42 49.19
N ARG A 235 22.23 17.89 48.57
CA ARG A 235 23.38 18.69 48.02
C ARG A 235 24.49 17.89 47.30
N ASP A 236 24.82 18.38 46.09
CA ASP A 236 26.13 18.67 45.45
C ASP A 236 27.31 17.67 45.26
N GLN A 237 27.77 17.67 44.00
CA GLN A 237 29.14 17.75 43.43
C GLN A 237 30.22 16.65 43.66
N THR A 238 30.44 15.84 42.60
CA THR A 238 31.70 15.49 41.85
C THR A 238 33.05 15.24 42.56
N PRO A 239 34.11 14.66 41.92
CA PRO A 239 34.21 13.86 40.68
C PRO A 239 35.07 12.55 40.77
N GLY A 240 34.96 11.69 39.74
CA GLY A 240 36.04 10.95 39.07
C GLY A 240 37.11 10.16 39.86
N GLY A 241 37.13 8.83 39.67
CA GLY A 241 38.29 7.98 39.98
C GLY A 241 38.05 6.52 39.63
N ALA A 242 38.81 6.00 38.66
CA ALA A 242 38.74 4.64 38.15
C ALA A 242 39.34 3.60 39.12
N ALA A 243 38.74 2.41 39.21
CA ALA A 243 39.45 1.16 39.50
C ALA A 243 38.61 -0.07 39.09
N SER A 244 39.26 -0.95 38.36
CA SER A 244 38.86 -2.25 37.83
C SER A 244 38.80 -3.37 38.88
N ALA A 245 37.86 -4.32 38.72
CA ALA A 245 38.03 -5.76 39.01
C ALA A 245 36.81 -6.53 38.43
N SER A 246 36.94 -7.28 37.33
CA SER A 246 37.34 -8.70 37.20
C SER A 246 36.27 -9.74 37.58
N LEU A 247 35.80 -10.45 36.54
CA LEU A 247 35.56 -11.91 36.41
C LEU A 247 34.75 -12.69 37.47
N ALA A 248 33.59 -13.23 37.04
CA ALA A 248 33.05 -14.60 37.30
C ALA A 248 31.54 -14.59 36.96
N ALA A 249 30.87 -15.58 36.38
CA ALA A 249 31.25 -16.86 35.82
C ALA A 249 30.11 -17.27 34.85
N ALA A 250 30.49 -17.97 33.78
CA ALA A 250 29.59 -18.69 32.89
C ALA A 250 29.11 -20.00 33.55
N ALA A 251 28.09 -20.59 32.91
CA ALA A 251 27.57 -21.96 33.04
C ALA A 251 26.44 -22.18 34.06
N ALA A 252 25.25 -22.47 33.53
CA ALA A 252 24.43 -23.61 33.98
C ALA A 252 23.28 -23.90 32.99
N PHE A 253 23.46 -25.00 32.25
CA PHE A 253 22.50 -26.03 31.86
C PHE A 253 21.37 -25.76 30.84
N ALA A 254 21.63 -26.30 29.64
CA ALA A 254 20.67 -26.87 28.71
C ALA A 254 20.18 -28.26 29.18
N SER A 255 19.09 -28.72 28.54
CA SER A 255 18.33 -29.99 28.70
C SER A 255 17.23 -29.87 29.77
N VAL A 256 15.96 -30.16 29.51
CA VAL A 256 15.35 -31.23 28.71
C VAL A 256 13.94 -30.77 28.31
N CYS A 257 13.56 -30.92 27.03
CA CYS A 257 12.24 -31.40 26.62
C CYS A 257 12.20 -31.54 25.09
N LYS A 258 12.58 -32.73 24.63
CA LYS A 258 12.27 -33.27 23.31
C LYS A 258 11.40 -34.50 23.60
N ILE A 259 10.08 -34.35 23.42
CA ILE A 259 9.07 -35.22 22.78
C ILE A 259 9.39 -36.74 22.79
N PRO A 260 8.45 -37.64 23.19
CA PRO A 260 7.07 -37.76 22.68
C PRO A 260 5.96 -37.34 23.64
#